data_AF-A0A9P1JTU5-F1
#
_entry.id   AF-A0A9P1JTU5-F1
#
_cell.length_a   1.000
_cell.length_b   1.000
_cell.length_c   1.000
_cell.angle_alpha   90.00
_cell.angle_beta   90.00
_cell.angle_gamma   90.00
#
_symmetry.space_group_name_H-M   'P 1'
#
loop_
_entity.id
_entity.type
_entity.pdbx_description
1 polymer ?
#
loop_
_entity_poly.entity_id
_entity_poly.type
_entity_poly.pdbx_seq_one_letter_code
_entity_poly.pdbx_strand_id
1 'polypeptide(L)'
;MSAPCLTIVRPGLFATIQDLGRFGHQELGMPVAGALDPIALRLANALVGNPVGTAGVEIALLGPALKVEADGVRVAVVGPMALSLEREGESPQALEPHRSHTLARGDVLKLGAVSGAAVAYLAVAGGFALEPFLGSLSTYVRAGIGPLGGKPLGDGGRLPLNRNDAPPGTDVELPEPPDYGSGPVRVVLGPQEDRFTAAAVETFLSATYRVGKDADRMGLRLDGPTLAHTGSADIPSDGLVTGSIQVPGNGQPILLLNDHQTAGGYAKIATVISADLPRVGRLSPGGALSFRAVHGGGGGGHPAAPGTDHRRLGPRHPSGAPGGRRRSGGALRGKPRVRGRRHRQRQRRHPEPRRDVREGTMTITVNLNADLGEGFGAYDIGDDDSMLGIVASANIACGFHAGDPLVMTRTVRNAVAKGVSLGAHPSYPDLQGFGRRPLRMSAAEVEAMVAYQIGALMGIAATAGGSVTHVKAHGALNNMAAVDEGLALAIGRAIKGVDPNLIYLATAGSEMARAGRTLGLPTAEEVFADRAYDDNGNLVPRGQPGAMVHDPDVAAANVLRMLEEGVILSVTGTRIPCTVHSVCVHGDEPSAVAMAGNLRRTLEAKGVRIVPLPELRDRF
;
A
#
# COMPACT_ATOMS: atom_id res chain seq x y z
N MET A 1 27.20 25.31 18.83
CA MET A 1 27.30 25.10 17.37
C MET A 1 26.36 23.97 16.99
N SER A 2 25.60 24.11 15.91
CA SER A 2 24.74 23.02 15.42
C SER A 2 25.61 21.83 15.01
N ALA A 3 25.15 20.60 15.25
CA ALA A 3 25.87 19.40 14.85
C ALA A 3 26.08 19.39 13.31
N PRO A 4 27.26 18.97 12.82
CA PRO A 4 27.53 18.93 11.40
C PRO A 4 26.57 17.97 10.69
N CYS A 5 25.91 18.45 9.63
CA CYS A 5 24.94 17.65 8.88
C CYS A 5 24.89 18.03 7.41
N LEU A 6 24.24 17.16 6.62
CA LEU A 6 23.63 17.55 5.35
C LEU A 6 22.13 17.79 5.57
N THR A 7 21.62 18.93 5.12
CA THR A 7 20.18 19.19 5.10
C THR A 7 19.60 18.70 3.79
N ILE A 8 18.50 17.96 3.85
CA ILE A 8 17.77 17.48 2.68
C ILE A 8 16.88 18.62 2.20
N VAL A 9 17.30 19.28 1.11
CA VAL A 9 16.53 20.34 0.44
C VAL A 9 15.43 19.75 -0.44
N ARG A 10 15.68 18.55 -0.97
CA ARG A 10 14.71 17.75 -1.70
C ARG A 10 15.09 16.27 -1.54
N PRO A 11 14.15 15.38 -1.21
CA PRO A 11 14.49 13.98 -0.91
C PRO A 11 14.79 13.09 -2.12
N GLY A 12 14.46 13.55 -3.34
CA GLY A 12 14.46 12.69 -4.53
C GLY A 12 13.18 11.86 -4.62
N LEU A 13 13.16 10.81 -5.46
CA LEU A 13 12.00 9.93 -5.58
C LEU A 13 12.01 8.84 -4.50
N PHE A 14 13.15 8.18 -4.32
CA PHE A 14 13.32 7.17 -3.27
C PHE A 14 14.81 7.04 -2.92
N ALA A 15 15.21 7.55 -1.76
CA ALA A 15 16.58 7.47 -1.27
C ALA A 15 16.60 6.97 0.18
N THR A 16 17.47 6.02 0.51
CA THR A 16 17.52 5.40 1.85
C THR A 16 18.96 5.26 2.34
N ILE A 17 19.15 5.24 3.65
CA ILE A 17 20.46 4.90 4.24
C ILE A 17 20.65 3.39 4.14
N GLN A 18 21.76 2.96 3.55
CA GLN A 18 22.12 1.56 3.38
C GLN A 18 23.59 1.33 3.73
N ASP A 19 23.86 0.31 4.53
CA ASP A 19 25.18 -0.32 4.63
C ASP A 19 25.16 -1.69 3.92
N LEU A 20 26.02 -2.63 4.34
CA LEU A 20 26.03 -3.98 3.76
C LEU A 20 24.90 -4.89 4.27
N GLY A 21 24.10 -4.40 5.21
CA GLY A 21 22.95 -5.08 5.77
C GLY A 21 23.21 -5.74 7.11
N ARG A 22 22.17 -6.40 7.60
CA ARG A 22 22.01 -6.80 8.99
C ARG A 22 21.94 -8.32 9.11
N PHE A 23 23.10 -8.93 9.20
CA PHE A 23 23.26 -10.38 9.19
C PHE A 23 23.04 -11.01 10.58
N GLY A 24 22.64 -12.29 10.62
CA GLY A 24 22.53 -13.07 11.86
C GLY A 24 21.15 -13.00 12.55
N HIS A 25 20.15 -12.39 11.91
CA HIS A 25 18.81 -12.22 12.48
C HIS A 25 17.68 -12.86 11.64
N GLN A 26 18.02 -13.54 10.54
CA GLN A 26 17.04 -14.08 9.58
C GLN A 26 16.13 -15.14 10.21
N GLU A 27 16.67 -15.92 11.15
CA GLU A 27 15.91 -16.88 11.96
C GLU A 27 14.79 -16.23 12.81
N LEU A 28 14.92 -14.94 13.10
CA LEU A 28 13.92 -14.14 13.83
C LEU A 28 12.92 -13.45 12.90
N GLY A 29 12.92 -13.78 11.60
CA GLY A 29 12.03 -13.15 10.60
C GLY A 29 12.57 -11.86 10.02
N MET A 30 13.85 -11.54 10.24
CA MET A 30 14.43 -10.25 9.87
C MET A 30 15.25 -10.30 8.57
N PRO A 31 14.88 -9.54 7.52
CA PRO A 31 15.68 -9.47 6.30
C PRO A 31 17.03 -8.79 6.54
N VAL A 32 17.98 -9.08 5.66
CA VAL A 32 19.31 -8.45 5.66
C VAL A 32 19.21 -6.97 5.33
N ALA A 33 18.28 -6.58 4.45
CA ALA A 33 18.33 -5.27 3.79
C ALA A 33 19.73 -5.02 3.20
N GLY A 34 20.28 -3.82 3.28
CA GLY A 34 21.59 -3.53 2.68
C GLY A 34 21.47 -2.99 1.27
N ALA A 35 22.59 -2.47 0.77
CA ALA A 35 22.73 -2.01 -0.61
C ALA A 35 22.37 -3.11 -1.62
N LEU A 36 21.48 -2.81 -2.56
CA LEU A 36 21.18 -3.69 -3.70
C LEU A 36 22.40 -3.93 -4.60
N ASP A 37 23.26 -2.93 -4.68
CA ASP A 37 24.55 -2.97 -5.37
C ASP A 37 25.66 -2.65 -4.36
N PRO A 38 26.14 -3.67 -3.64
CA PRO A 38 27.20 -3.49 -2.66
C PRO A 38 28.54 -3.13 -3.32
N ILE A 39 28.75 -3.34 -4.62
CA ILE A 39 30.00 -2.91 -5.29
C ILE A 39 30.02 -1.39 -5.37
N ALA A 40 28.93 -0.77 -5.83
CA ALA A 40 28.85 0.69 -5.92
C ALA A 40 29.00 1.37 -4.55
N LEU A 41 28.34 0.85 -3.50
CA LEU A 41 28.50 1.37 -2.14
C LEU A 41 29.96 1.30 -1.67
N ARG A 42 30.62 0.16 -1.88
CA ARG A 42 32.02 -0.05 -1.47
C ARG A 42 32.97 0.90 -2.19
N LEU A 43 32.77 1.09 -3.49
CA LEU A 43 33.57 2.01 -4.30
C LEU A 43 33.34 3.47 -3.89
N ALA A 44 32.09 3.87 -3.63
CA ALA A 44 31.78 5.20 -3.13
C ALA A 44 32.48 5.46 -1.78
N ASN A 45 32.45 4.48 -0.87
CA ASN A 45 33.17 4.54 0.38
C ASN A 45 34.69 4.63 0.19
N ALA A 46 35.27 3.83 -0.71
CA ALA A 46 36.69 3.87 -1.00
C ALA A 46 37.15 5.24 -1.52
N LEU A 47 36.36 5.87 -2.39
CA LEU A 47 36.64 7.21 -2.93
C LEU A 47 36.67 8.30 -1.83
N VAL A 48 35.86 8.15 -0.78
CA VAL A 48 35.89 9.08 0.36
C VAL A 48 36.79 8.61 1.51
N GLY A 49 37.52 7.50 1.34
CA GLY A 49 38.45 6.91 2.30
C GLY A 49 37.81 6.08 3.43
N ASN A 50 36.50 5.84 3.38
CA ASN A 50 35.77 5.12 4.43
C ASN A 50 36.09 3.63 4.44
N PRO A 51 35.89 2.94 5.58
CA PRO A 51 35.77 1.49 5.62
C PRO A 51 34.71 1.00 4.62
N VAL A 52 35.01 -0.14 3.97
CA VAL A 52 34.27 -0.73 2.84
C VAL A 52 32.77 -0.92 3.11
N GLY A 53 32.37 -1.13 4.38
CA GLY A 53 30.96 -1.33 4.77
C GLY A 53 30.25 -0.13 5.37
N THR A 54 30.84 1.07 5.31
CA THR A 54 30.23 2.28 5.89
C THR A 54 28.92 2.61 5.19
N ALA A 55 27.93 3.09 5.94
CA ALA A 55 26.63 3.42 5.37
C ALA A 55 26.71 4.59 4.37
N GLY A 56 26.03 4.43 3.24
CA GLY A 56 25.82 5.45 2.22
C GLY A 56 24.33 5.73 2.02
N VAL A 57 24.03 6.66 1.11
CA VAL A 57 22.67 6.86 0.59
C VAL A 57 22.53 6.04 -0.69
N GLU A 58 21.67 5.02 -0.65
CA GLU A 58 21.19 4.35 -1.87
C GLU A 58 20.10 5.23 -2.51
N ILE A 59 20.25 5.52 -3.79
CA ILE A 59 19.39 6.42 -4.55
C ILE A 59 18.75 5.62 -5.67
N ALA A 60 17.41 5.57 -5.69
CA ALA A 60 16.65 4.92 -6.74
C ALA A 60 15.95 5.96 -7.64
N LEU A 61 16.13 5.82 -8.95
CA LEU A 61 15.52 6.60 -10.03
C LEU A 61 15.85 8.10 -10.08
N LEU A 62 15.63 8.86 -9.01
CA LEU A 62 15.91 10.31 -8.93
C LEU A 62 16.50 10.68 -7.56
N GLY A 63 17.66 11.34 -7.59
CA GLY A 63 18.41 11.69 -6.40
C GLY A 63 17.95 12.92 -5.62
N PRO A 64 18.45 13.06 -4.38
CA PRO A 64 18.13 14.20 -3.52
C PRO A 64 18.90 15.47 -3.94
N ALA A 65 18.51 16.60 -3.35
CA ALA A 65 19.35 17.79 -3.24
C ALA A 65 19.76 17.96 -1.78
N LEU A 66 21.06 18.03 -1.52
CA LEU A 66 21.64 18.02 -0.18
C LEU A 66 22.47 19.29 0.03
N LYS A 67 22.11 20.08 1.03
CA LYS A 67 22.86 21.28 1.44
C LYS A 67 23.87 20.95 2.54
N VAL A 68 25.09 21.44 2.39
CA VAL A 68 26.17 21.25 3.36
C VAL A 68 26.06 22.28 4.49
N GLU A 69 25.80 21.83 5.72
CA GLU A 69 25.80 22.71 6.91
C GLU A 69 27.11 22.60 7.73
N ALA A 70 27.92 21.57 7.46
CA ALA A 70 29.28 21.44 7.99
C ALA A 70 30.24 22.46 7.36
N ASP A 71 31.40 22.74 7.98
CA ASP A 71 32.40 23.66 7.41
C ASP A 71 32.97 23.15 6.07
N GLY A 72 32.97 21.83 5.90
CA GLY A 72 33.26 21.15 4.64
C GLY A 72 33.03 19.65 4.76
N VAL A 73 32.79 19.00 3.62
CA VAL A 73 32.49 17.57 3.53
C VAL A 73 33.02 16.99 2.22
N ARG A 74 33.74 15.86 2.29
CA ARG A 74 34.11 15.10 1.09
C ARG A 74 33.05 14.04 0.81
N VAL A 75 32.56 14.00 -0.42
CA VAL A 75 31.52 13.08 -0.87
C VAL A 75 31.95 12.37 -2.14
N ALA A 76 31.40 11.20 -2.43
CA ALA A 76 31.57 10.55 -3.72
C ALA A 76 30.28 9.85 -4.11
N VAL A 77 29.97 9.88 -5.41
CA VAL A 77 28.81 9.17 -5.97
C VAL A 77 29.29 8.13 -6.96
N VAL A 78 28.84 6.89 -6.81
CA VAL A 78 29.10 5.80 -7.74
C VAL A 78 27.78 5.31 -8.32
N GLY A 79 27.70 5.28 -9.65
CA GLY A 79 26.49 4.96 -10.39
C GLY A 79 26.25 5.94 -11.54
N PRO A 80 25.45 5.54 -12.53
CA PRO A 80 25.25 6.32 -13.76
C PRO A 80 24.23 7.44 -13.53
N MET A 81 24.67 8.52 -12.85
CA MET A 81 23.81 9.67 -12.59
C MET A 81 24.53 11.01 -12.77
N ALA A 82 23.78 12.01 -13.20
CA ALA A 82 24.27 13.38 -13.32
C ALA A 82 24.34 14.05 -11.94
N LEU A 83 25.40 14.83 -11.71
CA LEU A 83 25.63 15.57 -10.49
C LEU A 83 25.85 17.04 -10.82
N SER A 84 25.31 17.93 -9.99
CA SER A 84 25.61 19.35 -10.08
C SER A 84 25.74 19.97 -8.70
N LEU A 85 26.58 21.00 -8.61
CA LEU A 85 26.84 21.76 -7.41
C LEU A 85 26.35 23.18 -7.61
N GLU A 86 25.56 23.66 -6.67
CA GLU A 86 25.10 25.05 -6.64
C GLU A 86 25.72 25.79 -5.47
N ARG A 87 26.23 26.99 -5.76
CA ARG A 87 26.74 27.95 -4.80
C ARG A 87 25.99 29.27 -4.95
N GLU A 88 25.82 29.96 -3.84
CA GLU A 88 25.11 31.23 -3.84
C GLU A 88 25.82 32.26 -4.73
N GLY A 89 25.10 32.80 -5.72
CA GLY A 89 25.64 33.78 -6.67
C GLY A 89 26.45 33.20 -7.83
N GLU A 90 26.58 31.87 -7.95
CA GLU A 90 27.29 31.20 -9.04
C GLU A 90 26.35 30.37 -9.92
N SER A 91 26.72 30.18 -11.19
CA SER A 91 26.02 29.25 -12.08
C SER A 91 26.26 27.79 -11.62
N PRO A 92 25.28 26.88 -11.76
CA PRO A 92 25.47 25.47 -11.40
C PRO A 92 26.68 24.83 -12.10
N GLN A 93 27.56 24.20 -11.31
CA GLN A 93 28.74 23.50 -11.78
C GLN A 93 28.42 22.01 -11.94
N ALA A 94 28.66 21.42 -13.12
CA ALA A 94 28.56 19.98 -13.29
C ALA A 94 29.71 19.27 -12.53
N LEU A 95 29.38 18.16 -11.86
CA LEU A 95 30.37 17.32 -11.19
C LEU A 95 30.41 15.93 -11.84
N GLU A 96 31.61 15.35 -11.90
CA GLU A 96 31.80 14.00 -12.42
C GLU A 96 31.41 12.94 -11.37
N PRO A 97 30.58 11.94 -11.71
CA PRO A 97 30.42 10.75 -10.86
C PRO A 97 31.72 9.93 -10.85
N HIS A 98 31.80 8.94 -9.98
CA HIS A 98 32.98 8.07 -9.79
C HIS A 98 34.25 8.81 -9.33
N ARG A 99 34.08 10.03 -8.81
CA ARG A 99 35.11 10.88 -8.23
C ARG A 99 34.63 11.40 -6.87
N SER A 100 35.55 11.54 -5.92
CA SER A 100 35.25 12.26 -4.70
C SER A 100 35.38 13.77 -4.91
N HIS A 101 34.50 14.54 -4.30
CA HIS A 101 34.49 15.99 -4.34
C HIS A 101 34.44 16.55 -2.93
N THR A 102 35.26 17.55 -2.65
CA THR A 102 35.20 18.29 -1.39
C THR A 102 34.28 19.51 -1.53
N LEU A 103 33.21 19.53 -0.76
CA LEU A 103 32.18 20.57 -0.75
C LEU A 103 32.34 21.48 0.48
N ALA A 104 32.05 22.76 0.33
CA ALA A 104 32.11 23.76 1.39
C ALA A 104 30.75 23.96 2.07
N ARG A 105 30.74 24.63 3.24
CA ARG A 105 29.48 25.08 3.86
C ARG A 105 28.66 25.90 2.86
N GLY A 106 27.37 25.63 2.78
CA GLY A 106 26.42 26.37 1.93
C GLY A 106 26.23 25.76 0.55
N ASP A 107 27.18 24.94 0.09
CA ASP A 107 27.06 24.21 -1.17
C ASP A 107 25.81 23.32 -1.18
N VAL A 108 25.12 23.27 -2.31
CA VAL A 108 23.99 22.37 -2.55
C VAL A 108 24.36 21.36 -3.63
N LEU A 109 24.56 20.10 -3.23
CA LEU A 109 24.78 18.98 -4.14
C LEU A 109 23.42 18.48 -4.66
N LYS A 110 23.18 18.61 -5.95
CA LYS A 110 22.00 18.08 -6.63
C LYS A 110 22.35 16.80 -7.37
N LEU A 111 21.66 15.73 -7.01
CA LEU A 111 21.77 14.43 -7.63
C LEU A 111 20.58 14.23 -8.58
N GLY A 112 20.88 14.01 -9.86
CA GLY A 112 19.89 13.90 -10.93
C GLY A 112 19.22 12.53 -11.04
N ALA A 113 18.70 12.23 -12.23
CA ALA A 113 18.14 10.92 -12.53
C ALA A 113 19.25 9.86 -12.65
N VAL A 114 18.96 8.66 -12.18
CA VAL A 114 19.78 7.46 -12.43
C VAL A 114 19.42 6.93 -13.81
N SER A 115 20.43 6.73 -14.67
CA SER A 115 20.26 6.32 -16.07
C SER A 115 20.84 4.94 -16.33
N GLY A 116 20.09 4.03 -16.95
CA GLY A 116 20.58 2.69 -17.29
C GLY A 116 20.85 1.76 -16.10
N ALA A 117 20.46 2.15 -14.89
CA ALA A 117 20.45 1.32 -13.69
C ALA A 117 19.31 1.74 -12.75
N ALA A 118 18.92 0.87 -11.83
CA ALA A 118 17.89 1.15 -10.84
C ALA A 118 18.42 2.03 -9.69
N VAL A 119 19.70 1.87 -9.35
CA VAL A 119 20.32 2.48 -8.16
C VAL A 119 21.67 3.12 -8.42
N ALA A 120 21.99 4.15 -7.63
CA ALA A 120 23.31 4.77 -7.46
C ALA A 120 23.57 5.04 -5.97
N TYR A 121 24.82 5.30 -5.58
CA TYR A 121 25.21 5.41 -4.18
C TYR A 121 26.05 6.65 -3.91
N LEU A 122 25.65 7.41 -2.90
CA LEU A 122 26.42 8.52 -2.34
C LEU A 122 27.06 8.08 -1.03
N ALA A 123 28.37 8.23 -0.92
CA ALA A 123 29.11 8.10 0.34
C ALA A 123 29.61 9.47 0.82
N VAL A 124 29.75 9.61 2.13
CA VAL A 124 30.26 10.80 2.79
C VAL A 124 31.43 10.40 3.68
N ALA A 125 32.55 11.13 3.62
CA ALA A 125 33.72 10.85 4.46
C ALA A 125 33.35 10.84 5.96
N GLY A 126 33.74 9.77 6.66
CA GLY A 126 33.37 9.49 8.06
C GLY A 126 31.99 8.83 8.23
N GLY A 127 31.13 8.89 7.22
CA GLY A 127 29.78 8.34 7.26
C GLY A 127 28.80 9.18 8.09
N PHE A 128 27.67 8.57 8.42
CA PHE A 128 26.56 9.23 9.11
C PHE A 128 26.55 8.93 10.61
N ALA A 129 26.33 9.97 11.42
CA ALA A 129 26.17 9.87 12.87
C ALA A 129 24.74 9.43 13.23
N LEU A 130 24.38 8.24 12.78
CA LEU A 130 23.06 7.63 12.96
C LEU A 130 23.19 6.39 13.86
N GLU A 131 22.12 6.05 14.57
CA GLU A 131 22.12 4.87 15.44
C GLU A 131 21.82 3.59 14.64
N PRO A 132 22.68 2.56 14.72
CA PRO A 132 22.43 1.28 14.09
C PRO A 132 21.32 0.52 14.82
N PHE A 133 20.47 -0.16 14.04
CA PHE A 133 19.49 -1.09 14.56
C PHE A 133 19.96 -2.52 14.32
N LEU A 134 20.14 -3.28 15.41
CA LEU A 134 20.65 -4.66 15.36
C LEU A 134 21.92 -4.75 14.48
N GLY A 135 22.89 -3.88 14.80
CA GLY A 135 24.23 -3.87 14.19
C GLY A 135 24.36 -3.26 12.80
N SER A 136 23.30 -2.66 12.23
CA SER A 136 23.34 -2.08 10.88
C SER A 136 22.52 -0.80 10.76
N LEU A 137 22.95 0.09 9.87
CA LEU A 137 22.29 1.32 9.45
C LEU A 137 21.39 1.14 8.21
N SER A 138 21.23 -0.08 7.73
CA SER A 138 20.33 -0.33 6.60
C SER A 138 18.87 -0.10 6.94
N THR A 139 18.24 0.68 6.08
CA THR A 139 16.82 1.02 6.16
C THR A 139 16.01 -0.12 5.55
N TYR A 140 15.12 -0.72 6.33
CA TYR A 140 14.08 -1.62 5.86
C TYR A 140 12.72 -0.93 5.95
N VAL A 141 12.36 -0.25 4.84
CA VAL A 141 11.22 0.67 4.78
C VAL A 141 9.90 0.00 5.11
N ARG A 142 9.71 -1.23 4.63
CA ARG A 142 8.43 -1.94 4.79
C ARG A 142 8.03 -2.12 6.25
N ALA A 143 9.00 -2.31 7.15
CA ALA A 143 8.75 -2.48 8.58
C ALA A 143 9.07 -1.23 9.41
N GLY A 144 9.47 -0.11 8.79
CA GLY A 144 9.90 1.09 9.52
C GLY A 144 11.14 0.83 10.39
N ILE A 145 12.05 -0.02 9.91
CA ILE A 145 13.26 -0.42 10.66
C ILE A 145 14.50 0.27 10.08
N GLY A 146 15.43 0.65 10.96
CA GLY A 146 16.67 1.32 10.60
C GLY A 146 16.64 2.81 10.98
N PRO A 147 17.65 3.58 10.55
CA PRO A 147 17.76 4.98 10.88
C PRO A 147 16.58 5.80 10.33
N LEU A 148 16.40 7.02 10.84
CA LEU A 148 15.32 7.93 10.42
C LEU A 148 13.91 7.34 10.60
N GLY A 149 13.73 6.46 11.59
CA GLY A 149 12.48 5.73 11.81
C GLY A 149 12.17 4.72 10.70
N GLY A 150 13.21 4.23 10.02
CA GLY A 150 13.10 3.32 8.89
C GLY A 150 12.44 3.93 7.66
N LYS A 151 12.45 5.25 7.52
CA LYS A 151 11.84 5.95 6.37
C LYS A 151 12.90 6.32 5.33
N PRO A 152 12.51 6.46 4.05
CA PRO A 152 13.32 7.17 3.06
C PRO A 152 13.66 8.60 3.52
N LEU A 153 14.64 9.20 2.85
CA LEU A 153 14.96 10.61 3.05
C LEU A 153 13.69 11.46 2.88
N GLY A 154 13.47 12.39 3.80
CA GLY A 154 12.31 13.30 3.82
C GLY A 154 12.73 14.75 3.64
N ASP A 155 11.81 15.56 3.11
CA ASP A 155 12.06 16.99 2.90
C ASP A 155 12.33 17.73 4.22
N GLY A 156 13.30 18.63 4.21
CA GLY A 156 13.79 19.34 5.41
C GLY A 156 14.52 18.45 6.43
N GLY A 157 14.64 17.14 6.19
CA GLY A 157 15.34 16.22 7.08
C GLY A 157 16.83 16.52 7.19
N ARG A 158 17.46 16.06 8.27
CA ARG A 158 18.89 16.26 8.52
C ARG A 158 19.62 14.92 8.59
N LEU A 159 20.74 14.84 7.89
CA LEU A 159 21.67 13.71 7.92
C LEU A 159 22.91 14.11 8.74
N PRO A 160 22.97 13.75 10.03
CA PRO A 160 24.12 14.10 10.89
C PRO A 160 25.37 13.31 10.44
N LEU A 161 26.55 13.94 10.56
CA LEU A 161 27.82 13.42 10.02
C LEU A 161 28.82 13.07 11.12
N ASN A 162 29.52 11.95 10.97
CA ASN A 162 30.65 11.56 11.83
C ASN A 162 31.95 12.26 11.40
N ARG A 163 31.98 13.59 11.46
CA ARG A 163 33.13 14.37 10.94
C ARG A 163 34.47 14.01 11.59
N ASN A 164 34.47 13.63 12.86
CA ASN A 164 35.70 13.27 13.57
C ASN A 164 36.33 11.98 13.03
N ASP A 165 35.53 11.13 12.38
CA ASP A 165 35.96 9.89 11.76
C ASP A 165 36.28 10.06 10.27
N ALA A 166 36.16 11.29 9.73
CA ALA A 166 36.43 11.57 8.33
C ALA A 166 37.95 11.42 8.05
N PRO A 167 38.36 10.48 7.20
CA PRO A 167 39.76 10.27 6.91
C PRO A 167 40.33 11.45 6.13
N PRO A 168 41.58 11.87 6.41
CA PRO A 168 42.23 12.92 5.64
C PRO A 168 42.47 12.44 4.20
N GLY A 169 42.60 13.37 3.27
CA GLY A 169 43.03 13.07 1.90
C GLY A 169 42.53 14.08 0.90
N THR A 170 43.04 13.97 -0.33
CA THR A 170 42.60 14.75 -1.47
C THR A 170 41.47 14.05 -2.22
N ASP A 171 40.93 14.72 -3.22
CA ASP A 171 39.97 14.12 -4.12
C ASP A 171 40.64 13.06 -5.01
N VAL A 172 39.97 11.92 -5.18
CA VAL A 172 40.41 10.77 -5.97
C VAL A 172 39.30 10.34 -6.93
N GLU A 173 39.65 9.59 -7.97
CA GLU A 173 38.69 9.07 -8.94
C GLU A 173 38.90 7.59 -9.22
N LEU A 174 37.83 6.93 -9.65
CA LEU A 174 37.96 5.61 -10.27
C LEU A 174 38.52 5.81 -11.67
N PRO A 175 39.63 5.13 -12.04
CA PRO A 175 40.21 5.27 -13.37
C PRO A 175 39.26 4.77 -14.45
N GLU A 176 38.42 3.78 -14.13
CA GLU A 176 37.43 3.22 -15.02
C GLU A 176 36.09 3.01 -14.28
N PRO A 177 34.94 3.11 -14.97
CA PRO A 177 33.66 2.76 -14.39
C PRO A 177 33.64 1.28 -13.93
N PRO A 178 32.92 0.95 -12.85
CA PRO A 178 32.84 -0.43 -12.40
C PRO A 178 32.20 -1.34 -13.45
N ASP A 179 32.88 -2.45 -13.75
CA ASP A 179 32.38 -3.52 -14.62
C ASP A 179 31.57 -4.54 -13.81
N TYR A 180 30.29 -4.68 -14.16
CA TYR A 180 29.37 -5.65 -13.55
C TYR A 180 29.27 -6.95 -14.35
N GLY A 181 30.01 -7.06 -15.46
CA GLY A 181 29.91 -8.14 -16.42
C GLY A 181 28.69 -8.02 -17.33
N SER A 182 28.69 -8.81 -18.40
CA SER A 182 27.63 -8.89 -19.40
C SER A 182 27.18 -10.35 -19.63
N GLY A 183 26.17 -10.55 -20.47
CA GLY A 183 25.63 -11.88 -20.79
C GLY A 183 24.65 -12.44 -19.75
N PRO A 184 24.36 -13.75 -19.76
CA PRO A 184 23.37 -14.35 -18.85
C PRO A 184 23.77 -14.26 -17.37
N VAL A 185 22.79 -14.07 -16.49
CA VAL A 185 22.94 -14.14 -15.03
C VAL A 185 23.20 -15.59 -14.63
N ARG A 186 24.29 -15.82 -13.90
CA ARG A 186 24.73 -17.15 -13.47
C ARG A 186 23.94 -17.62 -12.25
N VAL A 187 23.44 -18.85 -12.32
CA VAL A 187 22.58 -19.44 -11.29
C VAL A 187 23.01 -20.86 -10.95
N VAL A 188 22.82 -21.27 -9.71
CA VAL A 188 22.87 -22.68 -9.26
C VAL A 188 21.43 -23.19 -9.23
N LEU A 189 21.15 -24.31 -9.92
CA LEU A 189 19.81 -24.89 -9.94
C LEU A 189 19.42 -25.45 -8.56
N GLY A 190 18.12 -25.44 -8.28
CA GLY A 190 17.55 -25.89 -7.01
C GLY A 190 17.48 -24.81 -5.93
N PRO A 191 17.14 -25.19 -4.67
CA PRO A 191 17.12 -26.58 -4.16
C PRO A 191 15.91 -27.44 -4.56
N GLN A 192 14.87 -26.88 -5.17
CA GLN A 192 13.67 -27.63 -5.59
C GLN A 192 13.56 -27.78 -7.11
N GLU A 193 14.68 -28.03 -7.79
CA GLU A 193 14.72 -28.25 -9.24
C GLU A 193 13.83 -29.42 -9.66
N ASP A 194 13.77 -30.48 -8.84
CA ASP A 194 12.96 -31.68 -9.02
C ASP A 194 11.44 -31.42 -9.04
N ARG A 195 11.02 -30.24 -8.55
CA ARG A 195 9.62 -29.77 -8.60
C ARG A 195 9.24 -29.16 -9.94
N PHE A 196 10.18 -29.02 -10.87
CA PHE A 196 9.97 -28.45 -12.20
C PHE A 196 10.09 -29.53 -13.26
N THR A 197 9.29 -29.40 -14.33
CA THR A 197 9.46 -30.27 -15.49
C THR A 197 10.80 -29.99 -16.17
N ALA A 198 11.40 -31.00 -16.83
CA ALA A 198 12.64 -30.80 -17.57
C ALA A 198 12.53 -29.67 -18.61
N ALA A 199 11.37 -29.58 -19.29
CA ALA A 199 11.06 -28.51 -20.23
C ALA A 199 11.01 -27.12 -19.57
N ALA A 200 10.55 -27.02 -18.32
CA ALA A 200 10.55 -25.77 -17.57
C ALA A 200 11.98 -25.34 -17.20
N VAL A 201 12.84 -26.26 -16.78
CA VAL A 201 14.26 -25.96 -16.51
C VAL A 201 14.97 -25.51 -17.80
N GLU A 202 14.74 -26.18 -18.91
CA GLU A 202 15.27 -25.78 -20.22
C GLU A 202 14.76 -24.39 -20.66
N THR A 203 13.47 -24.13 -20.50
CA THR A 203 12.86 -22.83 -20.79
C THR A 203 13.44 -21.74 -19.91
N PHE A 204 13.65 -22.01 -18.62
CA PHE A 204 14.27 -21.09 -17.68
C PHE A 204 15.68 -20.67 -18.09
N LEU A 205 16.48 -21.61 -18.61
CA LEU A 205 17.87 -21.37 -19.02
C LEU A 205 18.03 -20.83 -20.44
N SER A 206 17.01 -20.96 -21.29
CA SER A 206 17.10 -20.54 -22.70
C SER A 206 16.32 -19.25 -23.01
N ALA A 207 15.27 -18.96 -22.25
CA ALA A 207 14.43 -17.79 -22.48
C ALA A 207 15.07 -16.48 -22.01
N THR A 208 14.58 -15.39 -22.58
CA THR A 208 14.81 -14.03 -22.06
C THR A 208 13.59 -13.60 -21.26
N TYR A 209 13.84 -13.09 -20.06
CA TYR A 209 12.85 -12.52 -19.16
C TYR A 209 13.01 -11.01 -19.10
N ARG A 210 11.91 -10.32 -18.78
CA ARG A 210 11.92 -8.87 -18.54
C ARG A 210 11.53 -8.57 -17.10
N VAL A 211 12.18 -7.58 -16.50
CA VAL A 211 11.79 -7.11 -15.18
C VAL A 211 10.44 -6.39 -15.29
N GLY A 212 9.44 -6.91 -14.59
CA GLY A 212 8.11 -6.33 -14.54
C GLY A 212 8.06 -5.00 -13.80
N LYS A 213 6.96 -4.26 -14.00
CA LYS A 213 6.75 -2.94 -13.37
C LYS A 213 6.67 -2.98 -11.85
N ASP A 214 6.29 -4.12 -11.29
CA ASP A 214 6.14 -4.29 -9.84
C ASP A 214 7.48 -4.63 -9.15
N ALA A 215 8.62 -4.41 -9.78
CA ALA A 215 9.93 -4.67 -9.17
C ALA A 215 10.24 -3.70 -8.01
N ASP A 216 10.76 -4.25 -6.91
CA ASP A 216 11.14 -3.49 -5.72
C ASP A 216 12.37 -4.13 -5.04
N ARG A 217 12.80 -3.59 -3.89
CA ARG A 217 13.94 -4.11 -3.11
C ARG A 217 13.73 -5.53 -2.56
N MET A 218 12.51 -6.06 -2.55
CA MET A 218 12.23 -7.44 -2.14
C MET A 218 12.43 -8.43 -3.26
N GLY A 219 12.15 -8.03 -4.49
CA GLY A 219 12.37 -8.90 -5.63
C GLY A 219 11.95 -8.34 -6.97
N LEU A 220 12.53 -8.92 -8.01
CA LEU A 220 12.21 -8.67 -9.41
C LEU A 220 11.18 -9.71 -9.85
N ARG A 221 9.97 -9.26 -10.18
CA ARG A 221 8.96 -10.08 -10.84
C ARG A 221 9.33 -10.14 -12.31
N LEU A 222 9.43 -11.33 -12.87
CA LEU A 222 9.97 -11.52 -14.22
C LEU A 222 8.85 -11.91 -15.18
N ASP A 223 8.65 -11.09 -16.21
CA ASP A 223 7.74 -11.36 -17.31
C ASP A 223 8.46 -12.22 -18.36
N GLY A 224 7.91 -13.40 -18.65
CA GLY A 224 8.44 -14.31 -19.65
C GLY A 224 7.57 -15.55 -19.84
N PRO A 225 8.10 -16.61 -20.46
CA PRO A 225 7.44 -17.90 -20.54
C PRO A 225 7.13 -18.45 -19.16
N THR A 226 5.95 -19.06 -19.01
CA THR A 226 5.54 -19.71 -17.77
C THR A 226 6.27 -21.03 -17.56
N LEU A 227 6.71 -21.28 -16.33
CA LEU A 227 7.45 -22.49 -15.95
C LEU A 227 6.53 -23.49 -15.24
N ALA A 228 6.42 -24.69 -15.79
CA ALA A 228 5.55 -25.74 -15.28
C ALA A 228 6.21 -26.59 -14.18
N HIS A 229 5.46 -26.82 -13.10
CA HIS A 229 5.81 -27.72 -12.00
C HIS A 229 5.44 -29.17 -12.33
N THR A 230 6.15 -30.14 -11.74
CA THR A 230 5.80 -31.58 -11.78
C THR A 230 4.66 -31.93 -10.83
N GLY A 231 4.39 -31.06 -9.85
CA GLY A 231 3.33 -31.18 -8.86
C GLY A 231 2.86 -29.82 -8.38
N SER A 232 2.67 -29.64 -7.06
CA SER A 232 2.32 -28.33 -6.50
C SER A 232 3.51 -27.36 -6.57
N ALA A 233 3.21 -26.09 -6.87
CA ALA A 233 4.16 -24.98 -6.73
C ALA A 233 4.49 -24.66 -5.27
N ASP A 234 3.60 -25.08 -4.36
CA ASP A 234 3.74 -24.85 -2.92
C ASP A 234 4.59 -25.96 -2.27
N ILE A 235 5.46 -25.52 -1.38
CA ILE A 235 6.31 -26.33 -0.51
C ILE A 235 6.08 -25.93 0.95
N PRO A 236 6.39 -26.80 1.93
CA PRO A 236 6.56 -26.35 3.31
C PRO A 236 7.47 -25.14 3.37
N SER A 237 7.17 -24.17 4.23
CA SER A 237 7.95 -22.95 4.35
C SER A 237 9.44 -23.29 4.55
N ASP A 238 10.26 -22.74 3.68
CA ASP A 238 11.69 -23.00 3.61
C ASP A 238 12.45 -21.68 3.64
N GLY A 239 13.71 -21.73 4.10
CA GLY A 239 14.58 -20.57 4.17
C GLY A 239 14.81 -19.95 2.79
N LEU A 240 14.86 -18.63 2.76
CA LEU A 240 15.14 -17.86 1.56
C LEU A 240 16.46 -17.12 1.72
N VAL A 241 17.15 -16.93 0.59
CA VAL A 241 18.37 -16.12 0.49
C VAL A 241 18.25 -15.17 -0.70
N THR A 242 18.94 -14.03 -0.62
CA THR A 242 19.06 -13.10 -1.74
C THR A 242 19.56 -13.85 -2.98
N GLY A 243 18.87 -13.66 -4.11
CA GLY A 243 19.12 -14.36 -5.36
C GLY A 243 18.29 -15.62 -5.57
N SER A 244 17.54 -16.11 -4.58
CA SER A 244 16.59 -17.21 -4.78
C SER A 244 15.56 -16.84 -5.84
N ILE A 245 15.24 -17.75 -6.75
CA ILE A 245 14.26 -17.56 -7.82
C ILE A 245 13.06 -18.47 -7.55
N GLN A 246 12.00 -17.88 -6.99
CA GLN A 246 10.75 -18.57 -6.71
C GLN A 246 9.86 -18.59 -7.94
N VAL A 247 9.10 -19.68 -8.12
CA VAL A 247 8.08 -19.77 -9.18
C VAL A 247 6.75 -20.16 -8.55
N PRO A 248 5.84 -19.20 -8.32
CA PRO A 248 4.49 -19.47 -7.81
C PRO A 248 3.63 -20.24 -8.83
N GLY A 249 2.41 -20.62 -8.44
CA GLY A 249 1.50 -21.41 -9.29
C GLY A 249 1.08 -20.76 -10.62
N ASN A 250 1.34 -19.47 -10.82
CA ASN A 250 1.16 -18.81 -12.12
C ASN A 250 2.32 -19.06 -13.10
N GLY A 251 3.38 -19.74 -12.67
CA GLY A 251 4.55 -20.09 -13.48
C GLY A 251 5.51 -18.92 -13.76
N GLN A 252 5.28 -17.72 -13.22
CA GLN A 252 6.13 -16.56 -13.48
C GLN A 252 7.24 -16.44 -12.42
N PRO A 253 8.53 -16.36 -12.80
CA PRO A 253 9.62 -16.30 -11.82
C PRO A 253 9.66 -14.98 -11.01
N ILE A 254 10.07 -15.09 -9.75
CA ILE A 254 10.36 -13.96 -8.86
C ILE A 254 11.78 -14.13 -8.32
N LEU A 255 12.68 -13.23 -8.70
CA LEU A 255 14.06 -13.20 -8.21
C LEU A 255 14.13 -12.34 -6.95
N LEU A 256 14.44 -12.95 -5.80
CA LEU A 256 14.46 -12.29 -4.50
C LEU A 256 15.69 -11.39 -4.30
N LEU A 257 15.45 -10.19 -3.80
CA LEU A 257 16.44 -9.15 -3.50
C LEU A 257 16.50 -8.86 -1.99
N ASN A 258 17.38 -7.97 -1.55
CA ASN A 258 17.81 -7.79 -0.16
C ASN A 258 16.71 -7.63 0.91
N ASP A 259 15.53 -7.14 0.55
CA ASP A 259 14.39 -6.94 1.48
C ASP A 259 13.40 -8.13 1.47
N HIS A 260 13.78 -9.25 0.85
CA HIS A 260 12.96 -10.46 0.73
C HIS A 260 12.55 -11.05 2.09
N GLN A 261 11.42 -11.76 2.13
CA GLN A 261 10.98 -12.51 3.32
C GLN A 261 12.03 -13.57 3.69
N THR A 262 12.25 -13.84 4.98
CA THR A 262 13.26 -14.82 5.40
C THR A 262 12.86 -16.28 5.15
N ALA A 263 11.56 -16.55 5.07
CA ALA A 263 11.00 -17.85 4.72
C ALA A 263 9.86 -17.68 3.71
N GLY A 264 9.67 -18.68 2.85
CA GLY A 264 8.61 -18.66 1.84
C GLY A 264 8.16 -20.06 1.42
N GLY A 265 6.94 -20.13 0.89
CA GLY A 265 6.28 -21.39 0.55
C GLY A 265 6.33 -21.77 -0.93
N TYR A 266 7.01 -21.01 -1.80
CA TYR A 266 7.09 -21.35 -3.22
C TYR A 266 8.38 -22.09 -3.56
N ALA A 267 8.27 -23.07 -4.45
CA ALA A 267 9.40 -23.82 -4.99
C ALA A 267 10.41 -22.88 -5.68
N LYS A 268 11.69 -23.11 -5.42
CA LYS A 268 12.81 -22.34 -5.99
C LYS A 268 13.45 -23.15 -7.11
N ILE A 269 13.42 -22.60 -8.33
CA ILE A 269 14.03 -23.27 -9.50
C ILE A 269 15.55 -23.13 -9.51
N ALA A 270 16.06 -22.00 -9.02
CA ALA A 270 17.49 -21.71 -8.98
C ALA A 270 17.81 -20.60 -7.97
N THR A 271 19.10 -20.37 -7.72
CA THR A 271 19.63 -19.27 -6.91
C THR A 271 20.77 -18.57 -7.67
N VAL A 272 20.69 -17.24 -7.80
CA VAL A 272 21.75 -16.40 -8.40
C VAL A 272 23.01 -16.48 -7.55
N ILE A 273 24.18 -16.62 -8.18
CA ILE A 273 25.46 -16.61 -7.46
C ILE A 273 25.78 -15.22 -6.90
N SER A 274 26.49 -15.17 -5.78
CA SER A 274 26.84 -13.91 -5.10
C SER A 274 27.58 -12.91 -5.99
N ALA A 275 28.40 -13.38 -6.94
CA ALA A 275 29.14 -12.54 -7.88
C ALA A 275 28.24 -11.76 -8.86
N ASP A 276 27.02 -12.25 -9.14
CA ASP A 276 26.08 -11.62 -10.07
C ASP A 276 24.99 -10.80 -9.35
N LEU A 277 24.85 -10.93 -8.03
CA LEU A 277 23.85 -10.18 -7.25
C LEU A 277 23.93 -8.66 -7.43
N PRO A 278 25.12 -8.01 -7.41
CA PRO A 278 25.19 -6.55 -7.61
C PRO A 278 24.67 -6.13 -8.98
N ARG A 279 24.91 -6.95 -10.02
CA ARG A 279 24.40 -6.70 -11.37
C ARG A 279 22.88 -6.81 -11.41
N VAL A 280 22.32 -7.82 -10.74
CA VAL A 280 20.87 -8.03 -10.66
C VAL A 280 20.18 -6.90 -9.88
N GLY A 281 20.77 -6.44 -8.77
CA GLY A 281 20.23 -5.34 -7.97
C GLY A 281 20.16 -3.99 -8.70
N ARG A 282 20.82 -3.87 -9.85
CA ARG A 282 20.80 -2.69 -10.72
C ARG A 282 19.74 -2.74 -11.81
N LEU A 283 19.01 -3.85 -11.97
CA LEU A 283 18.03 -4.00 -13.05
C LEU A 283 16.77 -3.16 -12.78
N SER A 284 16.41 -2.32 -13.74
CA SER A 284 15.18 -1.51 -13.71
C SER A 284 14.02 -2.22 -14.43
N PRO A 285 12.76 -1.85 -14.14
CA PRO A 285 11.61 -2.28 -14.94
C PRO A 285 11.82 -2.13 -16.45
N GLY A 286 11.41 -3.14 -17.21
CA GLY A 286 11.63 -3.28 -18.65
C GLY A 286 13.00 -3.86 -19.03
N GLY A 287 13.97 -3.89 -18.11
CA GLY A 287 15.28 -4.48 -18.31
C GLY A 287 15.18 -5.98 -18.61
N ALA A 288 16.00 -6.46 -19.55
CA ALA A 288 16.01 -7.85 -19.97
C ALA A 288 17.17 -8.62 -19.32
N LEU A 289 16.92 -9.89 -18.97
CA LEU A 289 17.93 -10.82 -18.52
C LEU A 289 17.64 -12.24 -18.99
N SER A 290 18.67 -13.07 -19.03
CA SER A 290 18.57 -14.52 -19.22
C SER A 290 19.43 -15.22 -18.18
N PHE A 291 19.25 -16.52 -18.01
CA PHE A 291 19.95 -17.28 -16.99
C PHE A 291 20.89 -18.32 -17.61
N ARG A 292 21.99 -18.61 -16.92
CA ARG A 292 22.88 -19.72 -17.26
C ARG A 292 23.24 -20.50 -16.01
N ALA A 293 23.01 -21.80 -16.04
CA ALA A 293 23.39 -22.68 -14.95
C ALA A 293 24.92 -22.75 -14.79
N VAL A 294 25.38 -22.80 -13.55
CA VAL A 294 26.77 -23.10 -13.19
C VAL A 294 26.79 -24.23 -12.16
N HIS A 295 27.79 -25.11 -12.25
CA HIS A 295 27.96 -26.17 -11.26
C HIS A 295 28.77 -25.67 -10.06
N GLY A 296 28.41 -26.09 -8.84
CA GLY A 296 29.07 -25.71 -7.60
C GLY A 296 30.53 -26.17 -7.54
N GLY A 297 31.44 -25.36 -8.06
CA GLY A 297 32.88 -25.66 -8.11
C GLY A 297 33.75 -24.47 -8.53
N GLY A 298 33.30 -23.23 -8.28
CA GLY A 298 33.99 -22.02 -8.76
C GLY A 298 33.78 -20.76 -7.92
N GLY A 299 33.57 -20.90 -6.61
CA GLY A 299 33.71 -19.78 -5.68
C GLY A 299 35.19 -19.61 -5.33
N GLY A 300 35.82 -18.55 -5.84
CA GLY A 300 37.23 -18.22 -5.58
C GLY A 300 37.56 -18.20 -4.09
N GLY A 301 38.73 -18.74 -3.75
CA GLY A 301 39.18 -18.97 -2.39
C GLY A 301 39.49 -17.70 -1.60
N HIS A 302 38.94 -17.63 -0.39
CA HIS A 302 39.61 -17.06 0.78
C HIS A 302 39.19 -17.86 2.04
N PRO A 303 40.09 -18.03 3.02
CA PRO A 303 40.00 -19.10 4.00
C PRO A 303 38.87 -18.86 5.00
N ALA A 304 38.14 -19.93 5.30
CA ALA A 304 37.19 -19.96 6.40
C ALA A 304 37.89 -19.62 7.72
N ALA A 305 37.31 -18.68 8.49
CA ALA A 305 37.70 -18.45 9.86
C ALA A 305 37.37 -19.70 10.72
N PRO A 306 38.16 -20.00 11.78
CA PRO A 306 38.08 -21.28 12.49
C PRO A 306 36.77 -21.43 13.27
N GLY A 307 36.24 -22.64 13.25
CA GLY A 307 34.95 -23.01 13.82
C GLY A 307 34.81 -22.81 15.32
N THR A 308 33.58 -22.52 15.73
CA THR A 308 33.10 -22.72 17.09
C THR A 308 32.17 -23.93 17.10
N ASP A 309 32.64 -24.97 17.80
CA ASP A 309 31.97 -26.25 18.04
C ASP A 309 30.77 -26.04 18.97
N HIS A 310 29.56 -25.92 18.41
CA HIS A 310 28.33 -26.01 19.18
C HIS A 310 27.79 -27.44 19.16
N ARG A 311 28.27 -28.22 20.12
CA ARG A 311 27.71 -29.51 20.52
C ARG A 311 26.20 -29.37 20.78
N ARG A 312 25.43 -30.22 20.09
CA ARG A 312 23.99 -30.41 20.26
C ARG A 312 23.64 -30.73 21.70
N LEU A 313 22.97 -29.82 22.39
CA LEU A 313 22.21 -30.11 23.60
C LEU A 313 20.75 -30.34 23.20
N GLY A 314 20.30 -31.59 23.23
CA GLY A 314 18.90 -31.95 23.03
C GLY A 314 18.05 -31.60 24.26
N PRO A 315 16.77 -31.22 24.10
CA PRO A 315 15.91 -30.90 25.22
C PRO A 315 15.43 -32.18 25.93
N ARG A 316 15.67 -32.25 27.24
CA ARG A 316 15.08 -33.24 28.15
C ARG A 316 13.73 -32.72 28.65
N HIS A 317 12.65 -33.44 28.33
CA HIS A 317 11.37 -33.33 29.03
C HIS A 317 11.44 -34.04 30.38
N PRO A 318 10.74 -33.53 31.42
CA PRO A 318 10.17 -34.36 32.46
C PRO A 318 8.65 -34.46 32.34
N SER A 319 8.19 -35.68 32.50
CA SER A 319 6.84 -36.23 32.46
C SER A 319 6.11 -36.18 33.80
N GLY A 320 4.77 -36.06 33.74
CA GLY A 320 3.80 -36.63 34.69
C GLY A 320 3.53 -35.83 35.98
N ALA A 321 2.35 -35.81 36.59
CA ALA A 321 1.07 -36.51 36.38
C ALA A 321 -0.02 -35.82 37.30
N PRO A 322 -1.17 -36.41 37.69
CA PRO A 322 -2.48 -36.07 37.10
C PRO A 322 -3.60 -35.76 38.13
N GLY A 323 -4.80 -35.41 37.63
CA GLY A 323 -6.08 -35.80 38.26
C GLY A 323 -7.12 -34.71 38.46
N GLY A 324 -8.41 -35.02 38.19
CA GLY A 324 -9.52 -34.24 38.76
C GLY A 324 -10.87 -34.18 38.01
N ARG A 325 -11.51 -35.33 37.78
CA ARG A 325 -12.97 -35.62 37.80
C ARG A 325 -14.04 -34.55 37.42
N ARG A 326 -14.81 -34.93 36.40
CA ARG A 326 -16.28 -34.82 36.15
C ARG A 326 -17.20 -34.37 37.31
N ARG A 327 -18.23 -33.57 36.95
CA ARG A 327 -19.70 -33.76 37.16
C ARG A 327 -20.45 -32.52 36.60
N SER A 328 -21.31 -32.61 35.60
CA SER A 328 -22.70 -33.13 35.51
C SER A 328 -23.78 -32.04 35.68
N GLY A 329 -24.66 -31.95 34.68
CA GLY A 329 -26.11 -31.79 34.88
C GLY A 329 -26.71 -30.39 34.70
N GLY A 330 -27.73 -30.30 33.84
CA GLY A 330 -28.69 -29.19 33.88
C GLY A 330 -29.33 -28.81 32.55
N ALA A 331 -30.18 -29.66 31.99
CA ALA A 331 -31.20 -29.24 31.03
C ALA A 331 -32.42 -28.67 31.79
N LEU A 332 -33.14 -27.70 31.20
CA LEU A 332 -34.61 -27.75 31.01
C LEU A 332 -35.19 -26.41 30.49
N ARG A 333 -35.84 -26.53 29.32
CA ARG A 333 -37.17 -26.01 28.91
C ARG A 333 -37.63 -24.60 29.32
N GLY A 334 -38.15 -23.89 28.30
CA GLY A 334 -39.27 -22.95 28.47
C GLY A 334 -39.63 -22.15 27.22
N LYS A 335 -40.47 -22.70 26.33
CA LYS A 335 -41.30 -21.90 25.41
C LYS A 335 -42.61 -21.52 26.12
N PRO A 336 -43.27 -20.42 25.70
CA PRO A 336 -44.66 -20.59 25.30
C PRO A 336 -45.00 -19.98 23.95
N ARG A 337 -46.12 -20.47 23.43
CA ARG A 337 -46.69 -20.32 22.09
C ARG A 337 -47.85 -19.30 22.11
N VAL A 338 -48.00 -18.63 20.96
CA VAL A 338 -49.25 -18.35 20.23
C VAL A 338 -50.22 -17.29 20.78
N ARG A 339 -50.54 -16.31 19.91
CA ARG A 339 -51.92 -16.09 19.41
C ARG A 339 -51.93 -15.26 18.13
N GLY A 340 -52.59 -15.79 17.11
CA GLY A 340 -52.84 -15.11 15.84
C GLY A 340 -54.07 -14.20 15.88
N ARG A 341 -54.16 -13.30 14.89
CA ARG A 341 -55.42 -12.70 14.43
C ARG A 341 -55.41 -12.56 12.91
N ARG A 342 -56.54 -12.90 12.31
CA ARG A 342 -56.84 -12.93 10.88
C ARG A 342 -57.15 -11.52 10.34
N HIS A 343 -56.84 -11.38 9.04
CA HIS A 343 -57.43 -10.55 7.98
C HIS A 343 -58.17 -9.24 8.29
N ARG A 344 -57.74 -8.19 7.57
CA ARG A 344 -58.63 -7.36 6.74
C ARG A 344 -57.86 -6.76 5.56
N GLN A 345 -58.20 -7.21 4.34
CA GLN A 345 -57.88 -6.51 3.10
C GLN A 345 -58.59 -5.13 3.11
N ARG A 346 -57.83 -4.07 2.89
CA ARG A 346 -58.34 -2.80 2.38
C ARG A 346 -57.39 -2.33 1.29
N GLN A 347 -57.84 -2.42 0.05
CA GLN A 347 -57.28 -1.68 -1.07
C GLN A 347 -57.30 -0.19 -0.70
N ARG A 348 -56.13 0.45 -0.70
CA ARG A 348 -56.01 1.92 -0.69
C ARG A 348 -55.25 2.31 -1.96
N ARG A 349 -55.93 3.14 -2.74
CA ARG A 349 -55.49 3.70 -4.01
C ARG A 349 -54.23 4.56 -3.81
N HIS A 350 -53.30 4.50 -4.76
CA HIS A 350 -52.19 5.43 -4.89
C HIS A 350 -52.70 6.88 -4.90
N PRO A 351 -52.14 7.81 -4.11
CA PRO A 351 -52.25 9.22 -4.39
C PRO A 351 -51.14 9.61 -5.38
N GLU A 352 -51.52 10.09 -6.56
CA GLU A 352 -50.60 10.82 -7.44
C GLU A 352 -50.05 12.06 -6.70
N PRO A 353 -48.78 12.44 -6.94
CA PRO A 353 -48.21 13.61 -6.30
C PRO A 353 -48.84 14.88 -6.90
N ARG A 354 -49.61 15.60 -6.08
CA ARG A 354 -50.06 16.96 -6.38
C ARG A 354 -48.82 17.86 -6.50
N ARG A 355 -48.58 18.40 -7.69
CA ARG A 355 -47.68 19.54 -7.90
C ARG A 355 -48.37 20.79 -7.37
N ASP A 356 -48.03 21.17 -6.15
CA ASP A 356 -48.32 22.50 -5.64
C ASP A 356 -47.20 23.42 -6.14
N VAL A 357 -47.52 24.23 -7.15
CA VAL A 357 -46.60 25.22 -7.72
C VAL A 357 -46.59 26.42 -6.78
N ARG A 358 -45.55 26.51 -5.95
CA ARG A 358 -45.12 27.77 -5.33
C ARG A 358 -43.70 28.04 -5.80
N GLU A 359 -43.52 29.17 -6.47
CA GLU A 359 -42.21 29.77 -6.78
C GLU A 359 -41.47 30.07 -5.47
N GLY A 360 -40.69 29.10 -5.02
CA GLY A 360 -39.63 29.26 -4.03
C GLY A 360 -38.43 28.51 -4.58
N THR A 361 -37.30 29.19 -4.72
CA THR A 361 -36.04 28.61 -5.18
C THR A 361 -35.74 27.38 -4.32
N MET A 362 -35.93 26.17 -4.86
CA MET A 362 -35.72 24.92 -4.11
C MET A 362 -34.22 24.80 -3.80
N THR A 363 -33.84 25.03 -2.54
CA THR A 363 -32.46 24.80 -2.08
C THR A 363 -32.15 23.31 -2.16
N ILE A 364 -31.30 22.92 -3.11
CA ILE A 364 -30.82 21.54 -3.22
C ILE A 364 -30.09 21.19 -1.92
N THR A 365 -30.49 20.12 -1.24
CA THR A 365 -29.81 19.60 -0.07
C THR A 365 -29.24 18.22 -0.39
N VAL A 366 -27.95 18.02 -0.11
CA VAL A 366 -27.21 16.79 -0.41
C VAL A 366 -26.28 16.44 0.75
N ASN A 367 -25.90 15.17 0.86
CA ASN A 367 -24.83 14.73 1.73
C ASN A 367 -23.49 14.66 0.97
N LEU A 368 -22.40 15.05 1.63
CA LEU A 368 -21.04 14.82 1.14
C LEU A 368 -20.38 13.83 2.09
N ASN A 369 -19.86 12.73 1.55
CA ASN A 369 -19.25 11.64 2.31
C ASN A 369 -17.86 11.26 1.78
N ALA A 370 -17.08 10.57 2.61
CA ALA A 370 -15.82 9.94 2.21
C ALA A 370 -15.62 8.61 2.94
N ASP A 371 -14.83 7.75 2.31
CA ASP A 371 -14.37 6.49 2.89
C ASP A 371 -13.11 6.78 3.71
N LEU A 372 -13.13 6.44 5.01
CA LEU A 372 -12.15 6.88 6.02
C LEU A 372 -11.74 5.74 6.96
N GLY A 373 -10.67 5.94 7.72
CA GLY A 373 -10.12 4.91 8.60
C GLY A 373 -9.52 3.74 7.81
N GLU A 374 -9.11 4.00 6.56
CA GLU A 374 -8.60 2.98 5.64
C GLU A 374 -7.11 2.64 5.88
N GLY A 375 -6.52 3.11 6.98
CA GLY A 375 -5.23 2.64 7.48
C GLY A 375 -5.30 1.27 8.18
N PHE A 376 -4.15 0.70 8.54
CA PHE A 376 -4.04 -0.54 9.33
C PHE A 376 -2.71 -0.59 10.09
N GLY A 377 -2.76 -0.86 11.39
CA GLY A 377 -1.59 -0.91 12.26
C GLY A 377 -0.83 0.42 12.25
N ALA A 378 0.39 0.40 11.73
CA ALA A 378 1.25 1.59 11.60
C ALA A 378 1.11 2.30 10.24
N TYR A 379 0.30 1.77 9.31
CA TYR A 379 0.10 2.35 7.99
C TYR A 379 -1.15 3.23 8.01
N ASP A 380 -0.99 4.52 7.77
CA ASP A 380 -2.11 5.44 7.53
C ASP A 380 -2.31 5.60 6.02
N ILE A 381 -3.58 5.66 5.58
CA ILE A 381 -3.96 5.95 4.19
C ILE A 381 -4.86 7.18 4.23
N GLY A 382 -4.53 8.18 3.39
CA GLY A 382 -5.25 9.45 3.34
C GLY A 382 -4.97 10.38 4.55
N ASP A 383 -5.58 11.56 4.51
CA ASP A 383 -5.62 12.51 5.61
C ASP A 383 -7.05 12.58 6.16
N ASP A 384 -7.39 11.56 6.94
CA ASP A 384 -8.72 11.40 7.57
C ASP A 384 -9.14 12.65 8.35
N ASP A 385 -8.20 13.27 9.07
CA ASP A 385 -8.54 14.38 9.97
C ASP A 385 -8.93 15.63 9.18
N SER A 386 -8.17 15.97 8.15
CA SER A 386 -8.54 17.07 7.24
C SER A 386 -9.83 16.76 6.49
N MET A 387 -10.03 15.51 6.04
CA MET A 387 -11.25 15.11 5.31
C MET A 387 -12.50 15.23 6.19
N LEU A 388 -12.44 14.84 7.46
CA LEU A 388 -13.53 15.02 8.43
C LEU A 388 -13.89 16.50 8.67
N GLY A 389 -12.99 17.44 8.36
CA GLY A 389 -13.31 18.88 8.38
C GLY A 389 -14.15 19.33 7.18
N ILE A 390 -14.29 18.49 6.15
CA ILE A 390 -14.91 18.82 4.86
C ILE A 390 -16.21 18.04 4.66
N VAL A 391 -16.25 16.76 5.00
CA VAL A 391 -17.43 15.89 4.76
C VAL A 391 -18.44 15.98 5.89
N ALA A 392 -19.68 15.56 5.64
CA ALA A 392 -20.76 15.51 6.64
C ALA A 392 -21.10 14.08 7.10
N SER A 393 -20.57 13.07 6.39
CA SER A 393 -20.66 11.65 6.75
C SER A 393 -19.32 10.93 6.49
N ALA A 394 -19.01 9.95 7.32
CA ALA A 394 -17.81 9.12 7.20
C ALA A 394 -18.17 7.64 7.08
N ASN A 395 -17.74 6.97 6.00
CA ASN A 395 -17.82 5.51 5.89
C ASN A 395 -16.51 4.94 6.46
N ILE A 396 -16.57 4.36 7.67
CA ILE A 396 -15.40 3.95 8.43
C ILE A 396 -15.09 2.47 8.18
N ALA A 397 -13.86 2.17 7.74
CA ALA A 397 -13.40 0.83 7.46
C ALA A 397 -13.53 -0.11 8.68
N CYS A 398 -14.14 -1.28 8.47
CA CYS A 398 -14.55 -2.20 9.54
C CYS A 398 -13.62 -3.40 9.77
N GLY A 399 -12.39 -3.35 9.28
CA GLY A 399 -11.33 -4.32 9.58
C GLY A 399 -10.98 -5.31 8.46
N PHE A 400 -11.84 -5.48 7.46
CA PHE A 400 -11.69 -6.58 6.49
C PHE A 400 -10.95 -6.18 5.20
N HIS A 401 -11.07 -4.93 4.77
CA HIS A 401 -10.24 -4.36 3.69
C HIS A 401 -9.18 -3.40 4.21
N ALA A 402 -9.50 -2.76 5.33
CA ALA A 402 -8.70 -1.79 6.05
C ALA A 402 -9.38 -1.51 7.40
N GLY A 403 -8.75 -0.68 8.21
CA GLY A 403 -9.15 -0.40 9.58
C GLY A 403 -8.67 -1.48 10.54
N ASP A 404 -8.46 -1.09 11.79
CA ASP A 404 -8.28 -2.00 12.91
C ASP A 404 -8.95 -1.37 14.15
N PRO A 405 -9.04 -2.05 15.30
CA PRO A 405 -9.71 -1.49 16.47
C PRO A 405 -9.20 -0.12 16.91
N LEU A 406 -7.90 0.16 16.80
CA LEU A 406 -7.31 1.45 17.16
C LEU A 406 -7.60 2.52 16.11
N VAL A 407 -7.46 2.19 14.83
CA VAL A 407 -7.80 3.10 13.72
C VAL A 407 -9.29 3.46 13.75
N MET A 408 -10.18 2.48 13.87
CA MET A 408 -11.62 2.70 14.04
C MET A 408 -11.90 3.61 15.24
N THR A 409 -11.27 3.35 16.39
CA THR A 409 -11.47 4.16 17.60
C THR A 409 -11.06 5.62 17.37
N ARG A 410 -9.91 5.85 16.74
CA ARG A 410 -9.41 7.20 16.45
C ARG A 410 -10.32 7.93 15.46
N THR A 411 -10.65 7.30 14.33
CA THR A 411 -11.49 7.90 13.29
C THR A 411 -12.89 8.21 13.82
N VAL A 412 -13.50 7.29 14.59
CA VAL A 412 -14.78 7.52 15.28
C VAL A 412 -14.73 8.72 16.22
N ARG A 413 -13.71 8.80 17.09
CA ARG A 413 -13.58 9.92 18.05
C ARG A 413 -13.47 11.26 17.33
N ASN A 414 -12.65 11.32 16.28
CA ASN A 414 -12.46 12.54 15.49
C ASN A 414 -13.74 12.94 14.75
N ALA A 415 -14.46 11.96 14.18
CA ALA A 415 -15.73 12.21 13.50
C ALA A 415 -16.80 12.73 14.46
N VAL A 416 -16.94 12.11 15.64
CA VAL A 416 -17.86 12.58 16.68
C VAL A 416 -17.52 14.00 17.13
N ALA A 417 -16.24 14.30 17.37
CA ALA A 417 -15.79 15.64 17.77
C ALA A 417 -16.10 16.72 16.73
N LYS A 418 -16.19 16.35 15.44
CA LYS A 418 -16.50 17.24 14.32
C LYS A 418 -17.98 17.23 13.91
N GLY A 419 -18.84 16.46 14.59
CA GLY A 419 -20.25 16.34 14.25
C GLY A 419 -20.52 15.60 12.93
N VAL A 420 -19.56 14.80 12.45
CA VAL A 420 -19.67 13.99 11.24
C VAL A 420 -20.42 12.70 11.56
N SER A 421 -21.43 12.34 10.74
CA SER A 421 -22.20 11.12 10.99
C SER A 421 -21.37 9.86 10.68
N LEU A 422 -21.53 8.83 11.50
CA LEU A 422 -20.74 7.60 11.42
C LEU A 422 -21.44 6.55 10.56
N GLY A 423 -20.71 5.93 9.63
CA GLY A 423 -21.18 4.84 8.78
C GLY A 423 -20.25 3.64 8.83
N ALA A 424 -20.81 2.43 8.80
CA ALA A 424 -20.01 1.21 8.64
C ALA A 424 -19.63 1.02 7.18
N HIS A 425 -18.35 0.73 6.93
CA HIS A 425 -17.81 0.43 5.61
C HIS A 425 -17.38 -1.04 5.49
N PRO A 426 -18.32 -2.00 5.38
CA PRO A 426 -17.98 -3.41 5.30
C PRO A 426 -17.46 -3.81 3.92
N SER A 427 -16.57 -4.79 3.90
CA SER A 427 -15.99 -5.37 2.67
C SER A 427 -15.91 -6.89 2.74
N TYR A 428 -15.46 -7.51 1.64
CA TYR A 428 -14.86 -8.85 1.69
C TYR A 428 -13.60 -8.87 2.59
N PRO A 429 -13.25 -10.02 3.19
CA PRO A 429 -12.03 -10.22 4.00
C PRO A 429 -10.79 -10.32 3.10
N ASP A 430 -10.45 -9.21 2.46
CA ASP A 430 -9.34 -9.09 1.52
C ASP A 430 -8.50 -7.87 1.88
N LEU A 431 -7.84 -7.92 3.04
CA LEU A 431 -6.98 -6.83 3.53
C LEU A 431 -5.85 -6.54 2.53
N GLN A 432 -5.25 -7.59 1.94
CA GLN A 432 -4.13 -7.46 1.00
C GLN A 432 -4.54 -6.86 -0.35
N GLY A 433 -5.78 -7.10 -0.80
CA GLY A 433 -6.33 -6.49 -2.01
C GLY A 433 -7.19 -5.26 -1.73
N PHE A 434 -7.19 -4.76 -0.48
CA PHE A 434 -7.99 -3.61 -0.05
C PHE A 434 -9.49 -3.80 -0.32
N GLY A 435 -10.01 -5.02 -0.22
CA GLY A 435 -11.40 -5.36 -0.51
C GLY A 435 -11.78 -5.23 -1.99
N ARG A 436 -10.82 -5.05 -2.90
CA ARG A 436 -11.05 -4.81 -4.33
C ARG A 436 -11.08 -6.10 -5.15
N ARG A 437 -10.74 -7.26 -4.57
CA ARG A 437 -10.84 -8.55 -5.26
C ARG A 437 -12.23 -9.16 -5.09
N PRO A 438 -12.88 -9.63 -6.17
CA PRO A 438 -14.09 -10.42 -6.06
C PRO A 438 -13.83 -11.71 -5.29
N LEU A 439 -14.62 -11.99 -4.25
CA LEU A 439 -14.65 -13.28 -3.58
C LEU A 439 -15.99 -13.97 -3.82
N ARG A 440 -15.96 -15.28 -4.03
CA ARG A 440 -17.18 -16.09 -4.12
C ARG A 440 -17.56 -16.56 -2.71
N MET A 441 -18.59 -15.94 -2.16
CA MET A 441 -19.20 -16.31 -0.89
C MET A 441 -20.70 -16.52 -1.10
N SER A 442 -21.30 -17.43 -0.35
CA SER A 442 -22.75 -17.59 -0.33
C SER A 442 -23.43 -16.36 0.29
N ALA A 443 -24.70 -16.13 -0.05
CA ALA A 443 -25.48 -15.03 0.51
C ALA A 443 -25.52 -15.06 2.05
N ALA A 444 -25.55 -16.25 2.66
CA ALA A 444 -25.53 -16.40 4.11
C ALA A 444 -24.19 -15.98 4.74
N GLU A 445 -23.07 -16.30 4.08
CA GLU A 445 -21.74 -15.87 4.53
C GLU A 445 -21.58 -14.36 4.40
N VAL A 446 -22.04 -13.76 3.30
CA VAL A 446 -22.02 -12.31 3.10
C VAL A 446 -22.88 -11.60 4.15
N GLU A 447 -24.08 -12.10 4.41
CA GLU A 447 -25.00 -11.55 5.41
C GLU A 447 -24.38 -11.58 6.83
N ALA A 448 -23.82 -12.72 7.25
CA ALA A 448 -23.16 -12.86 8.54
C ALA A 448 -21.91 -11.97 8.66
N MET A 449 -21.10 -11.91 7.60
CA MET A 449 -19.88 -11.10 7.54
C MET A 449 -20.17 -9.60 7.64
N VAL A 450 -21.18 -9.12 6.92
CA VAL A 450 -21.59 -7.72 6.96
C VAL A 450 -22.14 -7.37 8.34
N ALA A 451 -22.98 -8.23 8.92
CA ALA A 451 -23.51 -8.03 10.26
C ALA A 451 -22.40 -7.95 11.32
N TYR A 452 -21.36 -8.79 11.21
CA TYR A 452 -20.18 -8.75 12.08
C TYR A 452 -19.45 -7.39 12.00
N GLN A 453 -19.18 -6.91 10.79
CA GLN A 453 -18.47 -5.65 10.58
C GLN A 453 -19.26 -4.44 11.09
N ILE A 454 -20.59 -4.41 10.86
CA ILE A 454 -21.46 -3.37 11.43
C ILE A 454 -21.40 -3.41 12.97
N GLY A 455 -21.54 -4.60 13.56
CA GLY A 455 -21.48 -4.78 15.01
C GLY A 455 -20.15 -4.34 15.63
N ALA A 456 -19.03 -4.62 14.95
CA ALA A 456 -17.71 -4.19 15.37
C ALA A 456 -17.61 -2.65 15.46
N LEU A 457 -18.03 -1.95 14.40
CA LEU A 457 -18.01 -0.49 14.42
C LEU A 457 -19.01 0.10 15.42
N MET A 458 -20.20 -0.48 15.57
CA MET A 458 -21.19 -0.03 16.58
C MET A 458 -20.63 -0.15 17.99
N GLY A 459 -19.92 -1.23 18.31
CA GLY A 459 -19.23 -1.40 19.59
C GLY A 459 -18.21 -0.31 19.84
N ILE A 460 -17.35 -0.01 18.86
CA ILE A 460 -16.35 1.06 18.95
C ILE A 460 -17.03 2.44 19.06
N ALA A 461 -18.04 2.72 18.25
CA ALA A 461 -18.80 3.98 18.25
C ALA A 461 -19.39 4.29 19.62
N ALA A 462 -19.97 3.29 20.28
CA ALA A 462 -20.54 3.44 21.62
C ALA A 462 -19.50 3.88 22.66
N THR A 463 -18.24 3.44 22.55
CA THR A 463 -17.16 3.85 23.48
C THR A 463 -16.78 5.33 23.35
N ALA A 464 -17.13 5.97 22.24
CA ALA A 464 -16.90 7.38 21.98
C ALA A 464 -18.17 8.23 22.11
N GLY A 465 -19.28 7.66 22.59
CA GLY A 465 -20.58 8.34 22.66
C GLY A 465 -21.25 8.58 21.31
N GLY A 466 -20.76 7.94 20.24
CA GLY A 466 -21.34 8.01 18.90
C GLY A 466 -22.26 6.82 18.59
N SER A 467 -23.04 6.97 17.53
CA SER A 467 -23.89 5.90 16.97
C SER A 467 -23.66 5.76 15.48
N VAL A 468 -23.55 4.52 15.00
CA VAL A 468 -23.52 4.23 13.54
C VAL A 468 -24.91 4.54 12.98
N THR A 469 -24.94 5.20 11.82
CA THR A 469 -26.17 5.74 11.21
C THR A 469 -26.46 5.18 9.83
N HIS A 470 -25.43 4.73 9.13
CA HIS A 470 -25.54 4.20 7.77
C HIS A 470 -24.53 3.08 7.52
N VAL A 471 -24.74 2.34 6.42
CA VAL A 471 -23.85 1.28 5.97
C VAL A 471 -23.65 1.43 4.47
N LYS A 472 -22.38 1.44 4.05
CA LYS A 472 -21.95 1.51 2.65
C LYS A 472 -20.96 0.38 2.39
N ALA A 473 -21.27 -0.53 1.48
CA ALA A 473 -20.33 -1.58 1.12
C ALA A 473 -19.08 -0.99 0.42
N HIS A 474 -17.93 -1.64 0.60
CA HIS A 474 -16.68 -1.26 -0.04
C HIS A 474 -16.35 -2.08 -1.29
N GLY A 475 -15.62 -1.45 -2.22
CA GLY A 475 -14.82 -2.15 -3.21
C GLY A 475 -15.58 -3.18 -4.05
N ALA A 476 -15.04 -4.40 -4.12
CA ALA A 476 -15.65 -5.48 -4.90
C ALA A 476 -17.02 -5.89 -4.37
N LEU A 477 -17.25 -5.84 -3.04
CA LEU A 477 -18.55 -6.17 -2.46
C LEU A 477 -19.62 -5.19 -2.96
N ASN A 478 -19.32 -3.88 -2.95
CA ASN A 478 -20.20 -2.86 -3.49
C ASN A 478 -20.47 -3.06 -4.98
N ASN A 479 -19.41 -3.15 -5.79
CA ASN A 479 -19.53 -3.22 -7.24
C ASN A 479 -20.29 -4.47 -7.70
N MET A 480 -20.10 -5.61 -7.02
CA MET A 480 -20.85 -6.83 -7.31
C MET A 480 -22.31 -6.69 -6.87
N ALA A 481 -22.57 -6.19 -5.66
CA ALA A 481 -23.92 -6.00 -5.17
C ALA A 481 -24.71 -4.95 -5.98
N ALA A 482 -24.02 -4.02 -6.66
CA ALA A 482 -24.68 -3.04 -7.52
C ALA A 482 -25.46 -3.68 -8.68
N VAL A 483 -25.05 -4.88 -9.12
CA VAL A 483 -25.65 -5.60 -10.26
C VAL A 483 -26.18 -6.99 -9.90
N ASP A 484 -25.93 -7.49 -8.68
CA ASP A 484 -26.38 -8.79 -8.20
C ASP A 484 -27.43 -8.62 -7.08
N GLU A 485 -28.69 -8.94 -7.40
CA GLU A 485 -29.82 -8.84 -6.47
C GLU A 485 -29.62 -9.70 -5.22
N GLY A 486 -29.03 -10.89 -5.35
CA GLY A 486 -28.83 -11.83 -4.25
C GLY A 486 -27.88 -11.28 -3.19
N LEU A 487 -26.76 -10.71 -3.63
CA LEU A 487 -25.78 -10.02 -2.80
C LEU A 487 -26.37 -8.73 -2.20
N ALA A 488 -27.06 -7.93 -3.00
CA ALA A 488 -27.73 -6.71 -2.55
C ALA A 488 -28.72 -6.98 -1.41
N LEU A 489 -29.55 -8.01 -1.55
CA LEU A 489 -30.49 -8.47 -0.52
C LEU A 489 -29.77 -9.04 0.71
N ALA A 490 -28.64 -9.73 0.55
CA ALA A 490 -27.86 -10.26 1.67
C ALA A 490 -27.29 -9.14 2.54
N ILE A 491 -26.69 -8.10 1.92
CA ILE A 491 -26.22 -6.91 2.62
C ILE A 491 -27.40 -6.22 3.33
N GLY A 492 -28.51 -6.00 2.62
CA GLY A 492 -29.69 -5.38 3.21
C GLY A 492 -30.29 -6.17 4.38
N ARG A 493 -30.34 -7.50 4.31
CA ARG A 493 -30.81 -8.34 5.43
C ARG A 493 -29.86 -8.24 6.64
N ALA A 494 -28.55 -8.17 6.41
CA ALA A 494 -27.58 -7.95 7.47
C ALA A 494 -27.80 -6.61 8.18
N ILE A 495 -27.95 -5.52 7.40
CA ILE A 495 -28.24 -4.18 7.92
C ILE A 495 -29.52 -4.22 8.77
N LYS A 496 -30.61 -4.74 8.20
CA LYS A 496 -31.91 -4.84 8.88
C LYS A 496 -31.87 -5.70 10.13
N GLY A 497 -31.09 -6.77 10.11
CA GLY A 497 -30.92 -7.70 11.21
C GLY A 497 -30.15 -7.09 12.39
N VAL A 498 -29.17 -6.23 12.11
CA VAL A 498 -28.41 -5.51 13.14
C VAL A 498 -29.20 -4.34 13.70
N ASP A 499 -29.68 -3.44 12.83
CA ASP A 499 -30.57 -2.34 13.21
C ASP A 499 -31.37 -1.86 11.98
N PRO A 500 -32.71 -2.02 11.97
CA PRO A 500 -33.56 -1.61 10.84
C PRO A 500 -33.59 -0.10 10.59
N ASN A 501 -33.05 0.72 11.49
CA ASN A 501 -32.97 2.16 11.32
C ASN A 501 -31.70 2.61 10.60
N LEU A 502 -30.72 1.73 10.37
CA LEU A 502 -29.51 2.06 9.63
C LEU A 502 -29.86 2.36 8.17
N ILE A 503 -29.29 3.45 7.65
CA ILE A 503 -29.47 3.84 6.26
C ILE A 503 -28.61 2.94 5.38
N TYR A 504 -29.24 2.27 4.41
CA TYR A 504 -28.51 1.55 3.37
C TYR A 504 -28.07 2.56 2.32
N LEU A 505 -26.78 2.91 2.30
CA LEU A 505 -26.19 3.79 1.30
C LEU A 505 -25.80 2.95 0.08
N ALA A 506 -26.51 3.15 -1.02
CA ALA A 506 -26.40 2.34 -2.24
C ALA A 506 -25.95 3.18 -3.44
N THR A 507 -25.17 2.60 -4.35
CA THR A 507 -24.90 3.24 -5.66
C THR A 507 -26.22 3.57 -6.36
N ALA A 508 -26.34 4.78 -6.91
CA ALA A 508 -27.56 5.23 -7.57
C ALA A 508 -27.99 4.27 -8.70
N GLY A 509 -29.28 3.97 -8.78
CA GLY A 509 -29.87 3.09 -9.80
C GLY A 509 -29.57 1.59 -9.66
N SER A 510 -28.82 1.18 -8.64
CA SER A 510 -28.34 -0.20 -8.49
C SER A 510 -29.35 -1.20 -7.90
N GLU A 511 -29.01 -2.50 -7.97
CA GLU A 511 -29.73 -3.56 -7.26
C GLU A 511 -29.72 -3.36 -5.74
N MET A 512 -28.71 -2.68 -5.18
CA MET A 512 -28.66 -2.33 -3.76
C MET A 512 -29.80 -1.38 -3.37
N ALA A 513 -30.06 -0.36 -4.20
CA ALA A 513 -31.15 0.57 -3.96
C ALA A 513 -32.52 -0.12 -4.05
N ARG A 514 -32.67 -1.07 -5.00
CA ARG A 514 -33.89 -1.91 -5.12
C ARG A 514 -34.05 -2.82 -3.90
N ALA A 515 -32.99 -3.50 -3.49
CA ALA A 515 -33.00 -4.38 -2.32
C ALA A 515 -33.35 -3.63 -1.02
N GLY A 516 -32.79 -2.45 -0.80
CA GLY A 516 -33.10 -1.61 0.36
C GLY A 516 -34.60 -1.27 0.44
N ARG A 517 -35.20 -0.83 -0.68
CA ARG A 517 -36.65 -0.59 -0.80
C ARG A 517 -37.47 -1.84 -0.57
N THR A 518 -37.10 -2.96 -1.19
CA THR A 518 -37.77 -4.26 -1.04
C THR A 518 -37.77 -4.73 0.42
N LEU A 519 -36.69 -4.47 1.15
CA LEU A 519 -36.56 -4.83 2.56
C LEU A 519 -37.17 -3.80 3.51
N GLY A 520 -37.64 -2.65 3.00
CA GLY A 520 -38.19 -1.56 3.80
C GLY A 520 -37.16 -0.87 4.69
N LEU A 521 -35.91 -0.79 4.24
CA LEU A 521 -34.84 -0.02 4.90
C LEU A 521 -34.86 1.43 4.41
N PRO A 522 -34.49 2.41 5.27
CA PRO A 522 -34.12 3.74 4.79
C PRO A 522 -32.98 3.60 3.78
N THR A 523 -33.18 4.01 2.53
CA THR A 523 -32.25 3.71 1.43
C THR A 523 -31.82 4.99 0.73
N ALA A 524 -30.60 5.44 0.98
CA ALA A 524 -30.01 6.58 0.31
C ALA A 524 -29.27 6.12 -0.95
N GLU A 525 -29.28 6.97 -1.99
CA GLU A 525 -28.60 6.70 -3.26
C GLU A 525 -27.41 7.66 -3.39
N GLU A 526 -26.24 7.13 -3.72
CA GLU A 526 -25.01 7.90 -3.85
C GLU A 526 -24.43 7.88 -5.27
N VAL A 527 -23.73 8.97 -5.57
CA VAL A 527 -22.83 9.10 -6.72
C VAL A 527 -21.43 9.44 -6.24
N PHE A 528 -20.44 9.19 -7.07
CA PHE A 528 -19.03 9.43 -6.85
C PHE A 528 -18.59 10.63 -7.69
N ALA A 529 -17.92 11.60 -7.06
CA ALA A 529 -17.44 12.81 -7.73
C ALA A 529 -16.20 12.57 -8.60
N ASP A 530 -15.38 11.61 -8.18
CA ASP A 530 -14.04 11.32 -8.69
C ASP A 530 -13.99 10.07 -9.60
N ARG A 531 -15.16 9.54 -9.99
CA ARG A 531 -15.27 8.33 -10.83
C ARG A 531 -16.06 8.58 -12.10
N ALA A 532 -15.67 7.86 -13.15
CA ALA A 532 -16.42 7.77 -14.39
C ALA A 532 -17.44 6.61 -14.36
N TYR A 533 -18.49 6.73 -15.17
CA TYR A 533 -19.58 5.76 -15.28
C TYR A 533 -19.65 5.15 -16.67
N ASP A 534 -20.01 3.88 -16.75
CA ASP A 534 -20.36 3.22 -18.00
C ASP A 534 -21.82 3.49 -18.39
N ASP A 535 -22.24 2.98 -19.55
CA ASP A 535 -23.60 3.20 -20.09
C ASP A 535 -24.71 2.51 -19.30
N ASN A 536 -24.35 1.63 -18.35
CA ASN A 536 -25.28 0.99 -17.44
C ASN A 536 -25.37 1.72 -16.10
N GLY A 537 -24.61 2.81 -15.91
CA GLY A 537 -24.54 3.57 -14.66
C GLY A 537 -23.63 2.93 -13.61
N ASN A 538 -22.86 1.91 -13.97
CA ASN A 538 -21.86 1.33 -13.09
C ASN A 538 -20.56 2.13 -13.16
N LEU A 539 -19.75 2.03 -12.11
CA LEU A 539 -18.44 2.67 -12.10
C LEU A 539 -17.49 1.96 -13.07
N VAL A 540 -16.80 2.74 -13.89
CA VAL A 540 -15.73 2.23 -14.76
C VAL A 540 -14.64 1.60 -13.89
N PRO A 541 -14.17 0.37 -14.18
CA PRO A 541 -13.11 -0.28 -13.41
C PRO A 541 -11.83 0.56 -13.35
N ARG A 542 -11.25 0.72 -12.16
CA ARG A 542 -10.07 1.58 -11.91
C ARG A 542 -8.86 1.31 -12.82
N GLY A 543 -8.71 0.08 -13.33
CA GLY A 543 -7.63 -0.28 -14.25
C GLY A 543 -7.81 0.20 -15.69
N GLN A 544 -8.96 0.78 -16.04
CA GLN A 544 -9.23 1.29 -17.38
C GLN A 544 -8.86 2.77 -17.50
N PRO A 545 -8.30 3.21 -18.65
CA PRO A 545 -8.04 4.63 -18.90
C PRO A 545 -9.31 5.47 -18.73
N GLY A 546 -9.21 6.60 -18.03
CA GLY A 546 -10.34 7.51 -17.80
C GLY A 546 -11.33 7.08 -16.72
N ALA A 547 -11.02 6.05 -15.92
CA ALA A 547 -11.89 5.60 -14.83
C ALA A 547 -12.02 6.59 -13.65
N MET A 548 -11.03 7.49 -13.50
CA MET A 548 -10.92 8.47 -12.43
C MET A 548 -11.02 9.89 -12.99
N VAL A 549 -11.62 10.79 -12.21
CA VAL A 549 -11.68 12.24 -12.47
C VAL A 549 -10.76 12.94 -11.48
N HIS A 550 -9.61 13.41 -11.95
CA HIS A 550 -8.59 14.04 -11.09
C HIS A 550 -8.73 15.58 -11.00
N ASP A 551 -9.45 16.20 -11.93
CA ASP A 551 -9.68 17.64 -11.93
C ASP A 551 -10.88 18.01 -11.04
N PRO A 552 -10.68 18.84 -10.00
CA PRO A 552 -11.74 19.18 -9.06
C PRO A 552 -12.86 20.03 -9.63
N ASP A 553 -12.57 20.87 -10.61
CA ASP A 553 -13.59 21.72 -11.22
C ASP A 553 -14.48 20.88 -12.14
N VAL A 554 -13.90 19.88 -12.83
CA VAL A 554 -14.64 18.89 -13.62
C VAL A 554 -15.51 18.02 -12.71
N ALA A 555 -14.98 17.53 -11.59
CA ALA A 555 -15.74 16.76 -10.61
C ALA A 555 -16.93 17.56 -10.06
N ALA A 556 -16.72 18.83 -9.69
CA ALA A 556 -17.78 19.70 -9.20
C ALA A 556 -18.85 19.99 -10.26
N ALA A 557 -18.46 20.26 -11.50
CA ALA A 557 -19.39 20.44 -12.61
C ALA A 557 -20.23 19.18 -12.89
N ASN A 558 -19.61 18.00 -12.80
CA ASN A 558 -20.31 16.72 -12.94
C ASN A 558 -21.35 16.52 -11.85
N VAL A 559 -20.99 16.76 -10.59
CA VAL A 559 -21.89 16.60 -9.45
C VAL A 559 -23.04 17.61 -9.50
N LEU A 560 -22.76 18.88 -9.80
CA LEU A 560 -23.80 19.90 -9.95
C LEU A 560 -24.84 19.48 -11.00
N ARG A 561 -24.38 19.01 -12.15
CA ARG A 561 -25.26 18.50 -13.20
C ARG A 561 -26.06 17.28 -12.75
N MET A 562 -25.47 16.34 -12.01
CA MET A 562 -26.22 15.20 -11.46
C MET A 562 -27.32 15.66 -10.50
N LEU A 563 -27.05 16.69 -9.69
CA LEU A 563 -28.02 17.25 -8.73
C LEU A 563 -29.13 18.07 -9.40
N GLU A 564 -28.79 18.85 -10.42
CA GLU A 564 -29.73 19.74 -11.10
C GLU A 564 -30.57 19.01 -12.15
N GLU A 565 -29.95 18.16 -12.95
CA GLU A 565 -30.61 17.46 -14.07
C GLU A 565 -31.13 16.07 -13.68
N GLY A 566 -30.69 15.51 -12.55
CA GLY A 566 -31.08 14.16 -12.12
C GLY A 566 -30.54 13.07 -13.04
N VAL A 567 -29.38 13.28 -13.67
CA VAL A 567 -28.77 12.31 -14.58
C VAL A 567 -27.26 12.13 -14.34
N ILE A 568 -26.81 10.89 -14.42
CA ILE A 568 -25.41 10.52 -14.62
C ILE A 568 -25.11 10.60 -16.12
N LEU A 569 -23.94 11.13 -16.46
CA LEU A 569 -23.40 11.05 -17.82
C LEU A 569 -22.27 10.03 -17.87
N SER A 570 -22.44 9.04 -18.73
CA SER A 570 -21.43 8.01 -18.95
C SER A 570 -20.25 8.55 -19.76
N VAL A 571 -19.18 7.74 -19.84
CA VAL A 571 -18.01 8.01 -20.69
C VAL A 571 -18.33 8.13 -22.19
N THR A 572 -19.47 7.63 -22.65
CA THR A 572 -19.91 7.76 -24.05
C THR A 572 -20.87 8.95 -24.26
N GLY A 573 -21.25 9.64 -23.18
CA GLY A 573 -22.26 10.71 -23.20
C GLY A 573 -23.70 10.24 -22.99
N THR A 574 -23.91 8.96 -22.67
CA THR A 574 -25.25 8.43 -22.36
C THR A 574 -25.79 9.06 -21.08
N ARG A 575 -27.04 9.53 -21.13
CA ARG A 575 -27.74 10.14 -19.99
C ARG A 575 -28.53 9.08 -19.24
N ILE A 576 -28.15 8.82 -17.99
CA ILE A 576 -28.74 7.77 -17.15
C ILE A 576 -29.50 8.44 -15.99
N PRO A 577 -30.83 8.28 -15.88
CA PRO A 577 -31.60 8.84 -14.76
C PRO A 577 -31.07 8.35 -13.41
N CYS A 578 -30.89 9.27 -12.47
CA CYS A 578 -30.39 8.95 -11.13
C CYS A 578 -31.11 9.77 -10.06
N THR A 579 -31.13 9.23 -8.84
CA THR A 579 -31.49 9.99 -7.64
C THR A 579 -30.22 10.17 -6.82
N VAL A 580 -29.95 11.40 -6.37
CA VAL A 580 -28.74 11.71 -5.62
C VAL A 580 -29.09 12.23 -4.24
N HIS A 581 -28.81 11.42 -3.23
CA HIS A 581 -28.91 11.80 -1.82
C HIS A 581 -27.53 12.12 -1.23
N SER A 582 -26.50 11.41 -1.70
CA SER A 582 -25.12 11.57 -1.23
C SER A 582 -24.12 11.61 -2.37
N VAL A 583 -23.01 12.31 -2.15
CA VAL A 583 -21.87 12.39 -3.05
C VAL A 583 -20.65 11.89 -2.29
N CYS A 584 -19.96 10.90 -2.84
CA CYS A 584 -18.72 10.35 -2.30
C CYS A 584 -17.51 10.96 -3.00
N VAL A 585 -16.49 11.28 -2.21
CA VAL A 585 -15.11 11.52 -2.67
C VAL A 585 -14.22 10.48 -1.99
N HIS A 586 -13.40 9.74 -2.74
CA HIS A 586 -12.51 8.77 -2.11
C HIS A 586 -11.38 9.49 -1.35
N GLY A 587 -10.99 8.95 -0.19
CA GLY A 587 -9.96 9.53 0.68
C GLY A 587 -8.54 9.03 0.41
N ASP A 588 -8.36 8.06 -0.48
CA ASP A 588 -7.12 7.29 -0.64
C ASP A 588 -6.08 7.92 -1.60
N GLU A 589 -6.42 9.02 -2.29
CA GLU A 589 -5.49 9.77 -3.15
C GLU A 589 -4.87 10.99 -2.43
N PRO A 590 -3.60 11.35 -2.72
CA PRO A 590 -2.97 12.54 -2.14
C PRO A 590 -3.73 13.86 -2.41
N SER A 591 -4.49 13.93 -3.51
CA SER A 591 -5.30 15.09 -3.90
C SER A 591 -6.71 15.09 -3.28
N ALA A 592 -7.12 14.03 -2.57
CA ALA A 592 -8.50 13.84 -2.11
C ALA A 592 -9.04 15.00 -1.26
N VAL A 593 -8.25 15.49 -0.30
CA VAL A 593 -8.65 16.62 0.57
C VAL A 593 -8.85 17.89 -0.24
N ALA A 594 -7.96 18.17 -1.20
CA ALA A 594 -8.08 19.33 -2.07
C ALA A 594 -9.32 19.24 -2.98
N MET A 595 -9.58 18.04 -3.53
CA MET A 595 -10.75 17.69 -4.33
C MET A 595 -12.05 17.92 -3.55
N ALA A 596 -12.18 17.28 -2.38
CA ALA A 596 -13.37 17.42 -1.54
C ALA A 596 -13.58 18.88 -1.08
N GLY A 597 -12.50 19.58 -0.75
CA GLY A 597 -12.56 20.98 -0.34
C GLY A 597 -13.03 21.91 -1.44
N ASN A 598 -12.55 21.72 -2.68
CA ASN A 598 -13.06 22.46 -3.84
C ASN A 598 -14.54 22.11 -4.08
N LEU A 599 -14.86 20.82 -4.17
CA LEU A 599 -16.22 20.35 -4.43
C LEU A 599 -17.22 20.98 -3.44
N ARG A 600 -16.93 20.93 -2.14
CA ARG A 600 -17.76 21.55 -1.10
C ARG A 600 -17.97 23.05 -1.35
N ARG A 601 -16.90 23.82 -1.54
CA ARG A 601 -16.99 25.26 -1.79
C ARG A 601 -17.80 25.58 -3.04
N THR A 602 -17.60 24.83 -4.11
CA THR A 602 -18.29 25.03 -5.38
C THR A 602 -19.79 24.72 -5.27
N LEU A 603 -20.16 23.64 -4.58
CA LEU A 603 -21.55 23.29 -4.29
C LEU A 603 -22.23 24.36 -3.42
N GLU A 604 -21.60 24.77 -2.32
CA GLU A 604 -22.13 25.79 -1.41
C GLU A 604 -22.27 27.16 -2.11
N ALA A 605 -21.31 27.54 -2.96
CA ALA A 605 -21.39 28.76 -3.77
C ALA A 605 -22.55 28.76 -4.78
N LYS A 606 -23.02 27.58 -5.19
CA LYS A 606 -24.21 27.40 -6.05
C LYS A 606 -25.51 27.25 -5.25
N GLY A 607 -25.47 27.44 -3.94
CA GLY A 607 -26.64 27.36 -3.07
C GLY A 607 -27.05 25.93 -2.70
N VAL A 608 -26.17 24.94 -2.88
CA VAL A 608 -26.39 23.58 -2.42
C VAL A 608 -26.07 23.50 -0.93
N ARG A 609 -27.01 23.01 -0.12
CA ARG A 609 -26.82 22.81 1.33
C ARG A 609 -26.27 21.42 1.60
N ILE A 610 -25.09 21.35 2.21
CA ILE A 610 -24.47 20.08 2.62
C ILE A 610 -24.91 19.74 4.05
N VAL A 611 -25.47 18.54 4.24
CA VAL A 611 -25.94 18.05 5.55
C VAL A 611 -25.48 16.61 5.82
N PRO A 612 -25.40 16.19 7.10
CA PRO A 612 -25.22 14.78 7.45
C PRO A 612 -26.31 13.90 6.85
N LEU A 613 -25.96 12.67 6.47
CA LEU A 613 -26.90 11.76 5.81
C LEU A 613 -28.21 11.50 6.60
N PRO A 614 -28.21 11.41 7.94
CA PRO A 614 -29.44 11.24 8.71
C PRO A 614 -30.46 12.38 8.57
N GLU A 615 -30.02 13.60 8.23
CA GLU A 615 -30.93 14.74 8.02
C GLU A 615 -31.70 14.64 6.70
N LEU A 616 -31.32 13.71 5.81
CA LEU A 616 -32.00 13.48 4.54
C LEU A 616 -33.06 12.37 4.60
N ARG A 617 -33.30 11.76 5.76
CA ARG A 617 -34.22 10.61 5.92
C ARG A 617 -35.62 10.84 5.37
N ASP A 618 -36.15 12.06 5.46
CA ASP A 618 -37.50 12.37 4.94
C ASP A 618 -37.57 12.34 3.40
N ARG A 619 -36.42 12.15 2.72
CA ARG A 619 -36.32 12.11 1.25
C ARG A 619 -36.25 10.69 0.69
N PHE A 620 -36.14 9.63 1.51
CA PHE A 620 -36.03 8.24 1.03
C PHE A 620 -36.67 7.17 1.91
#